data_AF-A0A1Z1M9U8-F1
#
_entry.id   AF-A0A1Z1M9U8-F1
#
_cell.length_a   1.000
_cell.length_b   1.000
_cell.length_c   1.000
_cell.angle_alpha   90.00
_cell.angle_beta   90.00
_cell.angle_gamma   90.00
#
_symmetry.space_group_name_H-M   'P 1'
#
loop_
_entity.id
_entity.type
_entity.pdbx_description
1 polymer ?
#
loop_
_entity_poly.entity_id
_entity_poly.type
_entity_poly.pdbx_seq_one_letter_code
_entity_poly.pdbx_strand_id
1 'polypeptide(L)' 'MPVKETFGIVVSDKMNKTVIVMVKRPVAHKKYGKIIEKTNKFYVDDPLNECKIGDRVKIQETRPLSKNKRWKISQLIQNQ' A
#
# COMPACT_ATOMS: atom_id res chain seq x y z
N MET A 1 -10.40 17.65 -6.75
CA MET A 1 -9.42 17.41 -5.65
C MET A 1 -8.46 16.33 -6.11
N PRO A 2 -7.15 16.43 -5.81
CA PRO A 2 -6.18 15.41 -6.21
C PRO A 2 -6.42 14.10 -5.46
N VAL A 3 -6.25 12.99 -6.15
CA VAL A 3 -6.39 11.66 -5.53
C VAL A 3 -5.15 11.38 -4.69
N LYS A 4 -5.33 10.84 -3.49
CA LYS A 4 -4.21 10.52 -2.61
C LYS A 4 -3.44 9.33 -3.15
N GLU A 5 -2.12 9.50 -3.24
CA GLU A 5 -1.19 8.48 -3.68
C GLU A 5 -0.20 8.16 -2.56
N THR A 6 0.26 6.92 -2.49
CA THR A 6 1.21 6.48 -1.47
C THR A 6 2.11 5.38 -2.05
N PHE A 7 3.33 5.28 -1.55
CA PHE A 7 4.29 4.26 -1.93
C PHE A 7 4.40 3.19 -0.85
N GLY A 8 4.56 1.94 -1.25
CA GLY A 8 4.71 0.83 -0.31
C GLY A 8 5.35 -0.40 -0.95
N ILE A 9 5.53 -1.42 -0.13
CA ILE A 9 6.11 -2.71 -0.51
C ILE A 9 5.05 -3.80 -0.38
N VAL A 10 4.98 -4.71 -1.35
CA VAL A 10 4.09 -5.88 -1.30
C VAL A 10 4.62 -6.89 -0.27
N VAL A 11 3.79 -7.25 0.70
CA VAL A 11 4.14 -8.20 1.78
C VAL A 11 3.46 -9.54 1.61
N SER A 12 2.31 -9.58 0.95
CA SER A 12 1.56 -10.82 0.74
C SER A 12 0.72 -10.74 -0.52
N ASP A 13 0.78 -11.80 -1.31
CA ASP A 13 0.04 -12.06 -2.55
C ASP A 13 -0.94 -13.25 -2.43
N LYS A 14 -1.10 -13.81 -1.23
CA LYS A 14 -1.92 -15.02 -0.98
C LYS A 14 -3.41 -14.91 -1.33
N MET A 15 -3.95 -13.71 -1.57
CA MET A 15 -5.37 -13.51 -1.87
C MET A 15 -5.59 -13.33 -3.36
N ASN A 16 -6.69 -13.85 -3.89
CA ASN A 16 -7.03 -13.68 -5.29
C ASN A 16 -7.37 -12.21 -5.60
N LYS A 17 -6.80 -11.68 -6.69
CA LYS A 17 -6.98 -10.32 -7.21
C LYS A 17 -6.67 -9.21 -6.20
N THR A 18 -5.93 -9.52 -5.14
CA THR A 18 -5.72 -8.59 -4.03
C THR A 18 -4.37 -8.82 -3.38
N VAL A 19 -3.58 -7.75 -3.26
CA VAL A 19 -2.29 -7.79 -2.58
C VAL A 19 -2.30 -6.94 -1.31
N ILE A 20 -1.49 -7.33 -0.33
CA ILE A 20 -1.30 -6.57 0.91
C ILE A 20 -0.03 -5.74 0.77
N VAL A 21 -0.19 -4.43 0.77
CA VAL A 21 0.90 -3.47 0.67
C VAL A 21 1.17 -2.86 2.04
N MET A 22 2.44 -2.85 2.44
CA MET A 22 2.91 -2.20 3.64
C MET A 22 3.44 -0.81 3.31
N VAL A 23 2.89 0.19 3.99
CA VAL A 23 3.33 1.59 3.91
C VAL A 23 3.95 1.96 5.24
N LYS A 24 5.20 2.46 5.18
CA LYS A 24 5.90 3.04 6.31
C LYS A 24 5.77 4.57 6.25
N ARG A 25 5.44 5.19 7.37
CA ARG A 25 5.43 6.65 7.51
C ARG A 25 6.16 7.07 8.78
N PRO A 26 7.09 8.05 8.72
CA PRO A 26 7.67 8.63 9.92
C PRO A 26 6.60 9.49 10.61
N VAL A 27 6.45 9.31 11.93
CA VAL A 27 5.54 10.10 12.75
C VAL A 27 6.28 10.50 14.02
N ALA A 28 6.23 11.78 14.38
CA ALA A 28 6.78 12.25 15.64
C ALA A 28 5.91 11.79 16.82
N HIS A 29 6.54 11.25 17.87
CA HIS A 29 5.84 10.91 19.10
C HIS A 29 5.28 12.18 19.77
N LYS A 30 3.97 12.21 20.06
CA LYS A 30 3.26 13.42 20.54
C LYS A 30 3.91 14.10 21.75
N LYS A 31 4.43 13.32 22.70
CA LYS A 31 5.05 13.85 23.94
C LYS A 31 6.56 14.14 23.80
N TYR A 32 7.27 13.34 23.01
CA TYR A 32 8.75 13.29 23.06
C TYR A 32 9.41 13.79 21.78
N GLY A 33 8.67 14.04 20.70
CA GLY A 33 9.23 14.50 19.42
C GLY A 33 10.08 13.46 18.67
N LYS A 34 10.47 12.35 19.30
CA LYS A 34 11.22 11.25 18.65
C LYS A 34 10.45 10.77 17.42
N ILE A 35 11.12 10.74 16.27
CA ILE A 35 10.57 10.23 15.02
C ILE A 35 10.52 8.70 15.11
N ILE A 36 9.31 8.14 14.99
CA ILE A 36 9.05 6.71 15.03
C ILE A 36 8.46 6.30 13.69
N GLU A 37 8.85 5.14 13.17
CA GLU A 37 8.25 4.56 11.98
C GLU A 37 6.91 3.89 12.31
N LYS A 38 5.81 4.40 11.74
CA LYS A 38 4.50 3.75 11.83
C LYS A 38 4.23 2.98 10.54
N THR A 39 3.89 1.72 10.69
CA THR A 39 3.63 0.80 9.59
C THR A 39 2.14 0.50 9.50
N ASN A 40 1.54 0.73 8.33
CA ASN A 40 0.15 0.40 8.03
C ASN A 40 0.09 -0.57 6.84
N LYS A 41 -0.85 -1.53 6.90
CA LYS A 41 -1.12 -2.48 5.80
C LYS A 41 -2.39 -2.07 5.07
N PHE A 42 -2.36 -2.11 3.75
CA PHE A 42 -3.49 -1.78 2.88
C PHE A 42 -3.83 -2.96 1.96
N TYR A 43 -5.14 -3.17 1.75
CA TYR A 43 -5.66 -4.13 0.78
C TYR A 43 -5.82 -3.42 -0.55
N VAL A 44 -5.08 -3.90 -1.55
CA VAL A 44 -4.94 -3.23 -2.84
C VAL A 44 -5.48 -4.12 -3.96
N ASP A 45 -6.21 -3.51 -4.88
CA ASP A 45 -6.70 -4.15 -6.11
C ASP A 45 -5.59 -4.42 -7.10
N ASP A 46 -5.48 -5.69 -7.46
CA ASP A 46 -4.62 -6.21 -8.52
C ASP A 46 -5.45 -7.21 -9.35
N PRO A 47 -6.20 -6.77 -10.38
CA PRO A 47 -7.07 -7.66 -11.13
C PRO A 47 -6.33 -8.74 -11.93
N LEU A 48 -5.05 -8.51 -12.26
CA LEU A 48 -4.22 -9.38 -13.10
C LEU A 48 -3.26 -10.26 -12.28
N ASN A 49 -3.17 -10.06 -10.96
CA ASN A 49 -2.23 -10.76 -10.06
C ASN A 49 -0.77 -10.65 -10.54
N GLU A 50 -0.38 -9.48 -11.05
CA GLU A 50 0.95 -9.26 -11.61
C GLU A 50 1.99 -8.97 -10.52
N CYS A 51 1.56 -8.47 -9.36
CA CYS A 51 2.46 -8.09 -8.28
C CYS A 51 2.94 -9.29 -7.46
N LYS A 52 4.24 -9.34 -7.20
CA LYS A 52 4.89 -10.34 -6.35
C LYS A 52 5.30 -9.75 -5.01
N ILE A 53 5.60 -10.62 -4.07
CA ILE A 53 6.14 -10.23 -2.75
C ILE A 53 7.50 -9.54 -2.94
N GLY A 54 7.67 -8.39 -2.31
CA GLY A 54 8.91 -7.59 -2.38
C GLY A 54 8.83 -6.39 -3.33
N ASP A 55 7.86 -6.36 -4.23
CA ASP A 55 7.75 -5.29 -5.23
C ASP A 55 7.43 -3.94 -4.58
N ARG A 56 8.04 -2.88 -5.12
CA ARG A 56 7.70 -1.49 -4.78
C ARG A 56 6.58 -0.99 -5.68
N VAL A 57 5.46 -0.63 -5.06
CA VAL A 57 4.24 -0.23 -5.76
C VAL A 57 3.77 1.15 -5.32
N LYS A 58 3.27 1.92 -6.28
CA LYS A 58 2.50 3.14 -6.06
C LYS A 58 1.02 2.78 -5.99
N ILE A 59 0.38 3.11 -4.88
CA ILE A 59 -1.05 2.86 -4.65
C ILE A 59 -1.83 4.17 -4.63
N GLN A 60 -3.06 4.12 -5.12
CA GLN A 60 -3.97 5.25 -5.22
C GLN A 60 -5.30 4.93 -4.53
N GLU A 61 -5.88 5.89 -3.83
CA GLU A 61 -7.24 5.76 -3.28
C GLU A 61 -8.27 5.59 -4.41
N THR A 62 -9.27 4.75 -4.17
CA THR A 62 -10.36 4.50 -5.12
C THR A 62 -11.69 4.36 -4.37
N ARG A 63 -12.80 4.21 -5.10
CA ARG A 63 -14.08 3.85 -4.51
C ARG A 63 -13.94 2.54 -3.72
N PRO A 64 -14.73 2.31 -2.67
CA PRO A 64 -14.73 1.02 -1.98
C PRO A 64 -15.03 -0.12 -2.96
N LEU A 65 -14.10 -1.05 -3.10
CA LEU A 65 -14.26 -2.27 -3.92
C LEU A 65 -14.73 -3.45 -3.05
N SER A 66 -14.42 -3.41 -1.76
CA SER A 66 -14.86 -4.35 -0.73
C SER A 66 -14.84 -3.66 0.64
N LYS A 67 -15.12 -4.39 1.71
CA LYS A 67 -15.10 -3.90 3.11
C LYS A 67 -13.76 -3.21 3.45
N ASN A 68 -12.65 -3.85 3.09
CA ASN A 68 -11.29 -3.39 3.41
C ASN A 68 -10.52 -2.82 2.19
N LYS A 69 -10.98 -3.14 0.98
CA LYS A 69 -10.28 -2.85 -0.28
C LYS A 69 -10.72 -1.49 -0.82
N ARG A 70 -9.85 -0.49 -0.65
CA ARG A 70 -10.08 0.93 -1.00
C ARG A 70 -8.93 1.56 -1.78
N TRP A 71 -7.98 0.72 -2.18
CA TRP A 71 -6.75 1.12 -2.86
C TRP A 71 -6.60 0.31 -4.14
N LYS A 72 -6.05 0.94 -5.18
CA LYS A 72 -5.66 0.28 -6.44
C LYS A 72 -4.18 0.51 -6.70
N ILE A 73 -3.55 -0.40 -7.45
CA ILE A 73 -2.20 -0.17 -7.96
C ILE A 73 -2.29 0.89 -9.07
N SER A 74 -1.40 1.87 -9.02
CA SER A 74 -1.25 2.90 -10.05
C SER A 74 0.00 2.68 -10.89
N GLN A 75 1.11 2.28 -10.26
CA GLN A 75 2.39 2.07 -10.95
C GLN A 75 3.24 1.03 -10.21
N LEU A 76 3.81 0.11 -10.96
CA LEU A 76 4.91 -0.77 -10.52
C LEU A 76 6.24 -0.04 -10.73
N ILE A 77 7.05 0.10 -9.68
CA ILE A 77 8.27 0.91 -9.72
C ILE A 77 9.50 0.03 -9.93
N GLN A 78 9.52 -1.18 -9.38
CA GLN A 78 10.69 -2.05 -9.47
C GLN A 78 10.33 -3.52 -9.24
N ASN A 79 10.66 -4.37 -10.22
CA ASN A 79 10.96 -5.78 -10.01
C ASN A 79 12.48 -5.89 -9.85
N GLN A 80 12.93 -6.60 -8.81
CA GLN A 80 14.35 -6.91 -8.64
C GLN A 80 14.69 -8.24 -9.31
#